data_AF-A0A820QGH7-F1
#
_entry.id   AF-A0A820QGH7-F1
#
_cell.length_a   1.000
_cell.length_b   1.000
_cell.length_c   1.000
_cell.angle_alpha   90.00
_cell.angle_beta   90.00
_cell.angle_gamma   90.00
#
_symmetry.space_group_name_H-M   'P 1'
#
loop_
_entity.id
_entity.type
_entity.pdbx_description
1 polymer ?
#
loop_
_entity_poly.entity_id
_entity_poly.type
_entity_poly.pdbx_seq_one_letter_code
_entity_poly.pdbx_strand_id
1 'polypeptide(L)'
;QNIVYNRFSYDFYIPDHLLKQIHKCVVISVLNPHCFTIQLQQDIVEFDKFQKEINDFYNKLNDKQYYIKSEQIRINLCVICCDTKSTDDNKIWNRSQILDFDSSDNTVNLFYVDLGTWEEYVPINRLRHITDRFQQHQVFSLTCRLAHIIPLNNDNDYLTWTDEAT
;
A
#
# COMPACT_ATOMS: atom_id res chain seq x y z
N GLN A 1 7.19 -20.74 -6.24
CA GLN A 1 7.32 -19.30 -6.00
C GLN A 1 8.06 -19.14 -4.68
N ASN A 2 9.06 -18.27 -4.62
CA ASN A 2 9.89 -18.12 -3.42
C ASN A 2 9.34 -16.99 -2.54
N ILE A 3 9.35 -17.20 -1.22
CA ILE A 3 9.09 -16.13 -0.26
C ILE A 3 10.25 -15.15 -0.30
N VAL A 4 9.94 -13.85 -0.28
CA VAL A 4 10.95 -12.81 -0.17
C VAL A 4 11.02 -12.26 1.25
N TYR A 5 12.24 -12.16 1.76
CA TYR A 5 12.55 -11.63 3.10
C TYR A 5 13.30 -10.30 3.05
N ASN A 6 13.57 -9.77 1.86
CA ASN A 6 14.35 -8.54 1.70
C ASN A 6 13.59 -7.34 2.26
N ARG A 7 14.35 -6.38 2.80
CA ARG A 7 13.81 -5.07 3.17
C ARG A 7 13.29 -4.41 1.90
N PHE A 8 12.02 -4.04 1.90
CA PHE A 8 11.43 -3.21 0.85
C PHE A 8 11.11 -1.88 1.48
N SER A 9 11.68 -0.84 0.89
CA SER A 9 11.24 0.52 1.13
C SER A 9 10.41 0.89 -0.08
N TYR A 10 9.15 1.26 0.12
CA TYR A 10 8.45 2.08 -0.84
C TYR A 10 9.17 3.42 -0.86
N ASP A 11 10.27 3.46 -1.59
CA ASP A 11 10.93 4.70 -1.90
C ASP A 11 9.97 5.42 -2.83
N PHE A 12 9.58 6.64 -2.48
CA PHE A 12 8.75 7.56 -3.27
C PHE A 12 9.46 7.99 -4.57
N TYR A 13 10.09 7.04 -5.25
CA TYR A 13 10.80 7.21 -6.49
C TYR A 13 9.77 7.34 -7.60
N ILE A 14 9.68 8.55 -8.14
CA ILE A 14 8.95 8.80 -9.37
C ILE A 14 9.85 8.32 -10.51
N PRO A 15 9.41 7.34 -11.32
CA PRO A 15 10.17 6.92 -12.49
C PRO A 15 10.56 8.10 -13.38
N ASP A 16 11.82 8.13 -13.83
CA ASP A 16 12.37 9.23 -14.64
C ASP A 16 11.49 9.60 -15.85
N HIS A 17 10.85 8.60 -16.46
CA HIS A 17 9.99 8.79 -17.62
C HIS A 17 8.71 9.61 -17.32
N LEU A 18 8.32 9.75 -16.05
CA LEU A 18 7.18 10.57 -15.61
C LEU A 18 7.59 12.01 -15.28
N LEU A 19 8.88 12.29 -15.11
CA LEU A 19 9.34 13.61 -14.70
C LEU A 19 9.11 14.64 -15.82
N LYS A 20 8.52 15.78 -15.44
CA LYS A 20 8.21 16.90 -16.35
C LYS A 20 7.29 16.52 -17.52
N GLN A 21 6.52 15.45 -17.37
CA GLN A 21 5.53 14.99 -18.35
C GLN A 21 4.10 15.27 -17.86
N ILE A 22 3.16 15.29 -18.81
CA ILE A 22 1.73 15.37 -18.50
C ILE A 22 1.13 13.98 -18.71
N HIS A 23 0.59 13.40 -17.64
CA HIS A 23 -0.09 12.11 -17.67
C HIS A 23 -1.54 12.26 -17.24
N LYS A 24 -2.43 11.52 -17.89
CA LYS A 24 -3.79 11.34 -17.39
C LYS A 24 -3.76 10.43 -16.18
N CYS A 25 -4.43 10.84 -15.12
CA CYS A 25 -4.49 10.10 -13.87
C CYS A 25 -5.87 10.24 -13.24
N VAL A 26 -6.12 9.39 -12.24
CA VAL A 26 -7.30 9.43 -11.39
C VAL A 26 -6.83 9.56 -9.95
N VAL A 27 -7.46 10.43 -9.18
CA VAL A 27 -7.25 10.51 -7.72
C VAL A 27 -8.03 9.37 -7.08
N ILE A 28 -7.33 8.52 -6.32
CA ILE A 28 -7.90 7.31 -5.70
C ILE A 28 -8.02 7.39 -4.18
N SER A 29 -7.29 8.33 -3.56
CA SER A 29 -7.36 8.60 -2.13
C SER A 29 -6.94 10.05 -1.88
N VAL A 30 -7.58 10.73 -0.95
CA VAL A 30 -7.26 12.11 -0.55
C VAL A 30 -7.23 12.17 0.96
N LEU A 31 -6.09 12.60 1.51
CA LEU A 31 -6.00 13.03 2.90
C LEU A 31 -6.07 14.55 3.00
N ASN A 32 -5.34 15.25 2.13
CA ASN A 32 -5.34 16.71 1.99
C ASN A 32 -4.62 17.11 0.70
N PRO A 33 -4.59 18.41 0.32
CA PRO A 33 -3.91 18.87 -0.89
C PRO A 33 -2.39 18.58 -0.94
N HIS A 34 -1.74 18.31 0.19
CA HIS A 34 -0.33 17.90 0.26
C HIS A 34 -0.12 16.38 0.38
N CYS A 35 -1.20 15.60 0.47
CA CYS A 35 -1.15 14.16 0.58
C CYS A 35 -2.40 13.55 -0.06
N PHE A 36 -2.29 13.22 -1.34
CA PHE A 36 -3.30 12.47 -2.07
C PHE A 36 -2.61 11.44 -2.95
N THR A 37 -3.33 10.40 -3.32
CA THR A 37 -2.79 9.29 -4.12
C THR A 37 -3.48 9.28 -5.47
N ILE A 38 -2.68 9.16 -6.53
CA ILE A 38 -3.15 9.00 -7.89
C ILE A 38 -2.78 7.62 -8.44
N GLN A 39 -3.53 7.21 -9.45
CA GLN A 39 -3.18 6.13 -10.36
C GLN A 39 -3.10 6.66 -11.78
N LEU A 40 -2.07 6.27 -12.53
CA LEU A 40 -1.96 6.66 -13.94
C LEU A 40 -2.97 5.87 -14.78
N GLN A 41 -3.65 6.56 -15.70
CA GLN A 41 -4.68 5.92 -16.53
C GLN A 41 -4.12 4.77 -17.38
N GLN A 42 -2.84 4.87 -17.76
CA GLN A 42 -2.15 3.86 -18.55
C GLN A 42 -1.94 2.53 -17.79
N ASP A 43 -1.93 2.57 -16.46
CA ASP A 43 -1.61 1.41 -15.61
C ASP A 43 -2.87 0.68 -15.10
N ILE A 44 -4.07 1.24 -15.30
CA ILE A 44 -5.34 0.71 -14.75
C ILE A 44 -5.55 -0.77 -15.14
N VAL A 45 -5.37 -1.11 -16.42
CA VAL A 45 -5.61 -2.48 -16.91
C VAL A 45 -4.60 -3.47 -16.32
N GLU A 46 -3.35 -3.04 -16.16
CA GLU A 46 -2.32 -3.90 -15.56
C GLU A 46 -2.56 -4.06 -14.07
N PHE A 47 -2.98 -2.99 -13.38
CA PHE A 47 -3.35 -3.05 -11.97
C PHE A 47 -4.53 -3.98 -11.74
N ASP A 48 -5.60 -3.91 -12.54
CA ASP A 48 -6.76 -4.80 -12.42
C ASP A 48 -6.35 -6.28 -12.58
N LYS A 49 -5.47 -6.55 -13.54
CA LYS A 49 -4.91 -7.90 -13.75
C LYS A 49 -4.08 -8.34 -12.55
N PHE A 50 -3.19 -7.48 -12.06
CA PHE A 50 -2.37 -7.75 -10.89
C PHE A 50 -3.24 -8.05 -9.65
N GLN A 51 -4.24 -7.21 -9.40
CA GLN A 51 -5.19 -7.34 -8.31
C GLN A 51 -5.94 -8.68 -8.40
N LYS A 52 -6.39 -9.06 -9.59
CA LYS A 52 -7.03 -10.37 -9.81
C LYS A 52 -6.06 -11.53 -9.50
N GLU A 53 -4.83 -11.46 -9.99
CA GLU A 53 -3.84 -12.54 -9.82
C GLU A 53 -3.41 -12.72 -8.37
N ILE A 54 -3.17 -11.65 -7.62
CA ILE A 54 -2.78 -11.73 -6.22
C ILE A 54 -3.93 -12.30 -5.37
N ASN A 55 -5.16 -11.86 -5.64
CA ASN A 55 -6.35 -12.38 -4.96
C ASN A 55 -6.61 -13.86 -5.28
N ASP A 56 -6.53 -14.25 -6.56
CA ASP A 56 -6.67 -15.65 -6.97
C ASP A 56 -5.65 -16.56 -6.29
N PHE A 57 -4.42 -16.08 -6.08
CA PHE A 57 -3.36 -16.85 -5.42
C PHE A 57 -3.60 -16.97 -3.90
N TYR A 58 -3.77 -15.86 -3.19
CA TYR A 58 -3.85 -15.87 -1.73
C TYR A 58 -5.18 -16.40 -1.19
N ASN A 59 -6.27 -16.36 -1.97
CA ASN A 59 -7.52 -17.04 -1.60
C ASN A 59 -7.43 -18.57 -1.68
N LYS A 60 -6.62 -19.10 -2.60
CA LYS A 60 -6.40 -20.56 -2.74
C LYS A 60 -5.25 -21.07 -1.85
N LEU A 61 -4.57 -20.16 -1.16
CA LEU A 61 -3.37 -20.47 -0.41
C LEU A 61 -3.70 -21.04 0.98
N ASN A 62 -3.41 -22.33 1.17
CA ASN A 62 -3.59 -23.02 2.46
C ASN A 62 -2.27 -23.40 3.15
N ASP A 63 -1.15 -22.86 2.67
CA ASP A 63 0.17 -23.22 3.16
C ASP A 63 0.67 -22.27 4.26
N LYS A 64 0.97 -22.85 5.42
CA LYS A 64 1.44 -22.12 6.61
C LYS A 64 2.82 -21.48 6.42
N GLN A 65 3.61 -21.89 5.42
CA GLN A 65 4.92 -21.28 5.19
C GLN A 65 4.83 -19.79 4.85
N TYR A 66 3.69 -19.33 4.35
CA TYR A 66 3.44 -17.92 4.02
C TYR A 66 2.98 -17.10 5.22
N TYR A 67 2.71 -17.71 6.38
CA TYR A 67 2.28 -16.98 7.56
C TYR A 67 3.48 -16.24 8.13
N ILE A 68 3.30 -14.95 8.44
CA ILE A 68 4.33 -14.16 9.07
C ILE A 68 4.30 -14.44 10.57
N LYS A 69 5.44 -14.85 11.13
CA LYS A 69 5.62 -14.98 12.58
C LYS A 69 6.24 -13.71 13.16
N SER A 70 5.96 -13.42 14.42
CA SER A 70 6.43 -12.21 15.11
C SER A 70 7.94 -12.01 15.01
N GLU A 71 8.73 -13.09 15.15
CA GLU A 71 10.19 -13.04 15.06
C GLU A 71 10.73 -12.70 13.66
N GLN A 72 9.89 -12.86 12.62
CA GLN A 72 10.20 -12.61 11.21
C GLN A 72 9.78 -11.22 10.74
N ILE A 73 8.99 -10.47 11.54
CA ILE A 73 8.48 -9.16 11.14
C ILE A 73 9.64 -8.18 11.01
N ARG A 74 9.71 -7.55 9.85
CA ARG A 74 10.65 -6.49 9.49
C ARG A 74 9.89 -5.45 8.68
N ILE A 75 10.52 -4.31 8.38
CA ILE A 75 10.00 -3.32 7.42
C ILE A 75 10.16 -3.91 6.01
N ASN A 76 9.24 -4.77 5.60
CA ASN A 76 9.23 -5.43 4.31
C ASN A 76 7.84 -5.37 3.66
N LEU A 77 7.78 -5.77 2.39
CA LEU A 77 6.51 -6.03 1.74
C LEU A 77 5.88 -7.30 2.30
N CYS A 78 4.56 -7.23 2.45
CA CYS A 78 3.69 -8.33 2.78
C CYS A 78 2.44 -8.26 1.90
N VAL A 79 1.58 -9.25 2.07
CA VAL A 79 0.23 -9.26 1.49
C VAL A 79 -0.76 -9.35 2.63
N ILE A 80 -1.74 -8.47 2.65
CA ILE A 80 -2.71 -8.34 3.74
C ILE A 80 -4.12 -8.69 3.27
N CYS A 81 -4.82 -9.46 4.09
CA CYS A 81 -6.26 -9.65 3.96
C CYS A 81 -7.02 -8.46 4.58
N CYS A 82 -7.75 -7.71 3.75
CA CYS A 82 -8.56 -6.56 4.17
C CYS A 82 -9.88 -6.96 4.82
N ASP A 83 -10.44 -8.11 4.47
CA ASP A 83 -11.73 -8.58 5.00
C ASP A 83 -11.55 -9.75 5.95
N THR A 84 -11.67 -9.48 7.26
CA THR A 84 -11.61 -10.51 8.31
C THR A 84 -12.96 -11.15 8.61
N LYS A 85 -14.05 -10.61 8.07
CA LYS A 85 -15.43 -11.05 8.33
C LYS A 85 -16.03 -11.85 7.18
N SER A 86 -15.46 -11.75 5.97
CA SER A 86 -15.87 -12.59 4.84
C SER A 86 -15.61 -14.06 5.14
N THR A 87 -16.71 -14.79 5.28
CA THR A 87 -16.75 -16.26 5.40
C THR A 87 -16.60 -16.96 4.05
N ASP A 88 -16.58 -16.20 2.95
CA ASP A 88 -16.47 -16.73 1.60
C ASP A 88 -15.01 -16.82 1.14
N ASP A 89 -14.78 -17.72 0.18
CA ASP A 89 -13.49 -17.96 -0.51
C ASP A 89 -12.96 -16.74 -1.31
N ASN A 90 -13.54 -15.55 -1.13
CA ASN A 90 -13.25 -14.32 -1.87
C ASN A 90 -12.79 -13.19 -0.94
N LYS A 91 -11.73 -13.45 -0.16
CA LYS A 91 -11.08 -12.39 0.63
C LYS A 91 -10.33 -11.44 -0.30
N ILE A 92 -10.25 -10.18 0.10
CA ILE A 92 -9.49 -9.17 -0.63
C ILE A 92 -8.08 -9.09 -0.06
N TRP A 93 -7.09 -9.36 -0.92
CA TRP A 93 -5.67 -9.34 -0.64
C TRP A 93 -5.00 -8.20 -1.38
N ASN A 94 -4.21 -7.40 -0.67
CA ASN A 94 -3.47 -6.25 -1.20
C ASN A 94 -1.99 -6.33 -0.82
N ARG A 95 -1.10 -5.75 -1.64
CA ARG A 95 0.29 -5.53 -1.25
C ARG A 95 0.38 -4.38 -0.26
N SER A 96 1.18 -4.58 0.76
CA SER A 96 1.45 -3.55 1.75
C SER A 96 2.89 -3.59 2.22
N GLN A 97 3.39 -2.45 2.68
CA GLN A 97 4.65 -2.36 3.41
C GLN A 97 4.35 -2.22 4.90
N ILE A 98 5.01 -3.05 5.72
CA ILE A 98 5.00 -2.89 7.18
C ILE A 98 5.82 -1.63 7.52
N LEU A 99 5.22 -0.69 8.22
CA LEU A 99 5.86 0.55 8.68
C LEU A 99 6.44 0.38 10.08
N ASP A 100 5.68 -0.24 10.97
CA ASP A 100 6.06 -0.45 12.37
C ASP A 100 5.41 -1.74 12.91
N PHE A 101 5.99 -2.28 13.99
CA PHE A 101 5.53 -3.51 14.65
C PHE A 101 5.48 -3.35 16.17
N ASP A 102 4.28 -3.48 16.73
CA ASP A 102 4.08 -3.61 18.17
C ASP A 102 4.13 -5.09 18.58
N SER A 103 5.24 -5.45 19.22
CA SER A 103 5.47 -6.81 19.73
C SER A 103 4.59 -7.19 20.93
N SER A 104 4.05 -6.21 21.67
CA SER A 104 3.22 -6.47 22.85
C SER A 104 1.83 -6.98 22.45
N ASP A 105 1.25 -6.34 21.42
CA ASP A 105 -0.08 -6.68 20.91
C ASP A 105 -0.05 -7.56 19.65
N ASN A 106 1.13 -7.87 19.12
CA ASN A 106 1.33 -8.54 17.83
C ASN A 106 0.55 -7.86 16.70
N THR A 107 0.69 -6.54 16.62
CA THR A 107 0.06 -5.71 15.59
C THR A 107 1.09 -4.93 14.79
N VAL A 108 0.76 -4.59 13.55
CA VAL A 108 1.59 -3.74 12.69
C VAL A 108 0.82 -2.52 12.23
N ASN A 109 1.54 -1.44 11.99
CA ASN A 109 1.07 -0.34 11.15
C ASN A 109 1.63 -0.57 9.74
N LEU A 110 0.82 -0.37 8.72
CA LEU A 110 1.20 -0.66 7.34
C LEU A 110 0.65 0.35 6.34
N PHE A 111 1.26 0.38 5.16
CA PHE A 111 0.86 1.20 4.03
C PHE A 111 0.51 0.30 2.84
N TYR A 112 -0.69 0.45 2.30
CA TYR A 112 -1.15 -0.19 1.07
C TYR A 112 -0.45 0.47 -0.13
N VAL A 113 0.64 -0.11 -0.59
CA VAL A 113 1.51 0.51 -1.60
C VAL A 113 0.79 0.82 -2.91
N ASP A 114 -0.20 0.01 -3.29
CA ASP A 114 -0.96 0.18 -4.54
C ASP A 114 -2.22 1.04 -4.39
N LEU A 115 -2.60 1.41 -3.17
CA LEU A 115 -3.82 2.20 -2.89
C LEU A 115 -3.48 3.57 -2.25
N GLY A 116 -2.27 3.71 -1.72
CA GLY A 116 -1.79 4.91 -1.05
C GLY A 116 -2.59 5.29 0.20
N THR A 117 -3.03 4.28 0.95
CA THR A 117 -3.69 4.40 2.25
C THR A 117 -2.93 3.61 3.30
N TRP A 118 -3.14 3.89 4.59
CA TRP A 118 -2.53 3.14 5.67
C TRP A 118 -3.58 2.50 6.57
N GLU A 119 -3.15 1.51 7.34
CA GLU A 119 -3.96 0.90 8.39
C GLU A 119 -3.09 0.64 9.62
N GLU A 120 -3.65 0.93 10.78
CA GLU A 120 -2.97 0.85 12.07
C GLU A 120 -3.49 -0.32 12.90
N TYR A 121 -2.66 -0.80 13.82
CA TYR A 121 -2.99 -1.87 14.77
C TYR A 121 -3.49 -3.16 14.10
N VAL A 122 -2.93 -3.49 12.93
CA VAL A 122 -3.32 -4.67 12.15
C VAL A 122 -2.76 -5.94 12.79
N PRO A 123 -3.61 -6.92 13.16
CA PRO A 123 -3.12 -8.20 13.66
C PRO A 123 -2.30 -8.96 12.61
N ILE A 124 -1.13 -9.48 13.01
CA ILE A 124 -0.19 -10.14 12.09
C ILE A 124 -0.76 -11.37 11.39
N ASN A 125 -1.82 -11.98 11.94
CA ASN A 125 -2.49 -13.13 11.34
C ASN A 125 -3.20 -12.83 10.01
N ARG A 126 -3.46 -11.55 9.71
CA ARG A 126 -3.97 -11.06 8.41
C ARG A 126 -2.89 -11.00 7.34
N LEU A 127 -1.62 -11.04 7.74
CA LEU A 127 -0.48 -10.87 6.85
C LEU A 127 -0.02 -12.21 6.30
N ARG A 128 0.49 -12.17 5.08
CA ARG A 128 1.21 -13.23 4.42
C ARG A 128 2.51 -12.68 3.85
N HIS A 129 3.54 -13.53 3.83
CA HIS A 129 4.75 -13.24 3.07
C HIS A 129 4.41 -13.05 1.59
N ILE A 130 4.97 -12.00 0.99
CA ILE A 130 4.90 -11.78 -0.45
C ILE A 130 5.83 -12.77 -1.19
N THR A 131 5.44 -13.17 -2.40
CA THR A 131 6.29 -13.95 -3.28
C THR A 131 7.08 -13.08 -4.24
N ASP A 132 8.20 -13.61 -4.73
CA ASP A 132 9.00 -13.03 -5.80
C ASP A 132 8.16 -12.57 -7.00
N ARG A 133 7.19 -13.40 -7.42
CA ARG A 133 6.23 -13.10 -8.48
C ARG A 133 5.51 -11.77 -8.26
N PHE A 134 4.93 -11.55 -7.08
CA PHE A 134 4.13 -10.35 -6.82
C PHE A 134 4.97 -9.14 -6.39
N GLN A 135 6.15 -9.38 -5.81
CA GLN A 135 7.06 -8.31 -5.43
C GLN A 135 7.66 -7.59 -6.64
N GLN A 136 7.94 -8.30 -7.74
CA GLN A 136 8.60 -7.72 -8.92
C GLN A 136 7.72 -6.77 -9.72
N HIS A 137 6.40 -6.76 -9.50
CA HIS A 137 5.52 -5.80 -10.13
C HIS A 137 5.79 -4.38 -9.63
N GLN A 138 5.72 -3.40 -10.53
CA GLN A 138 5.74 -1.99 -10.15
C GLN A 138 4.65 -1.66 -9.14
N VAL A 139 4.84 -0.60 -8.35
CA VAL A 139 3.76 -0.04 -7.54
C VAL A 139 2.84 0.77 -8.44
N PHE A 140 1.53 0.57 -8.30
CA PHE A 140 0.51 1.14 -9.20
C PHE A 140 -0.09 2.45 -8.71
N SER A 141 0.45 3.01 -7.62
CA SER A 141 0.01 4.27 -7.05
C SER A 141 1.17 5.26 -6.91
N LEU A 142 0.85 6.55 -6.91
CA LEU A 142 1.80 7.63 -6.64
C LEU A 142 1.18 8.56 -5.60
N THR A 143 1.86 8.72 -4.46
CA THR A 143 1.49 9.74 -3.47
C THR A 143 2.04 11.09 -3.91
N CYS A 144 1.18 12.10 -3.90
CA CYS A 144 1.39 13.39 -4.51
C CYS A 144 1.03 14.53 -3.55
N ARG A 145 1.55 15.70 -3.87
CA ARG A 145 1.16 17.00 -3.29
C ARG A 145 0.91 18.00 -4.41
N LEU A 146 -0.04 18.90 -4.20
CA LEU A 146 -0.22 20.03 -5.10
C LEU A 146 0.93 21.01 -4.90
N ALA A 147 1.60 21.35 -6.00
CA ALA A 147 2.71 22.27 -5.99
C ALA A 147 2.20 23.71 -5.77
N HIS A 148 3.04 24.53 -5.13
CA HIS A 148 2.84 25.99 -4.99
C HIS A 148 1.61 26.43 -4.19
N ILE A 149 1.09 25.57 -3.31
CA ILE A 149 0.03 25.93 -2.34
C ILE A 149 0.47 25.62 -0.91
N ILE A 150 -0.14 26.30 0.06
CA ILE A 150 0.01 26.08 1.51
C ILE A 150 -1.36 26.21 2.20
N PRO A 151 -1.56 25.62 3.39
CA PRO A 151 -2.78 25.84 4.17
C PRO A 151 -2.97 27.32 4.52
N LEU A 152 -4.22 27.78 4.53
CA LEU A 152 -4.56 29.12 5.00
C LEU A 152 -4.52 29.17 6.54
N ASN A 153 -4.02 30.27 7.12
CA ASN A 153 -4.04 30.62 8.55
C ASN A 153 -3.05 29.92 9.49
N ASN A 154 -2.01 29.26 8.97
CA ASN A 154 -1.00 28.65 9.82
C ASN A 154 0.40 29.11 9.41
N ASP A 155 0.81 30.28 9.91
CA ASP A 155 2.12 30.88 9.61
C ASP A 155 3.32 29.97 9.98
N ASN A 156 3.09 28.89 10.74
CA ASN A 156 4.10 27.90 11.11
C ASN A 156 3.66 26.42 11.00
N ASP A 157 2.47 26.14 10.47
CA ASP A 157 1.96 24.76 10.34
C ASP A 157 1.55 24.47 8.89
N TYR A 158 2.46 23.82 8.18
CA TYR A 158 2.28 23.42 6.77
C TYR A 158 1.53 22.09 6.61
N LEU A 159 1.08 21.47 7.71
CA LEU A 159 0.50 20.13 7.71
C LEU A 159 -1.00 20.15 7.96
N THR A 160 -1.52 21.15 8.67
CA THR A 160 -2.94 21.24 9.01
C THR A 160 -3.74 21.98 7.96
N TRP A 161 -4.62 21.24 7.26
CA TRP A 161 -5.59 21.77 6.31
C TRP A 161 -6.98 21.81 6.95
N THR A 162 -7.83 22.74 6.49
CA THR A 162 -9.24 22.76 6.92
C THR A 162 -10.04 21.67 6.20
N ASP A 163 -11.17 21.28 6.78
CA ASP A 163 -12.08 20.31 6.16
C ASP A 163 -12.62 20.83 4.81
N GLU A 164 -12.81 22.13 4.64
CA GLU A 164 -13.24 22.71 3.35
C GLU A 164 -12.16 22.64 2.26
N ALA A 165 -10.89 22.51 2.64
CA ALA A 165 -9.76 22.43 1.71
C ALA A 165 -9.42 20.99 1.30
N THR A 166 -10.04 19.99 1.93
CA THR A 166 -9.79 18.56 1.74
C THR A 166 -10.94 17.90 1.00
#